data_AF-A0A945GS67-F1
#
_entry.id   AF-A0A945GS67-F1
#
_cell.length_a   1.000
_cell.length_b   1.000
_cell.length_c   1.000
_cell.angle_alpha   90.00
_cell.angle_beta   90.00
_cell.angle_gamma   90.00
#
_symmetry.space_group_name_H-M   'P 1'
#
loop_
_entity.id
_entity.type
_entity.pdbx_description
1 polymer ?
#
loop_
_entity_poly.entity_id
_entity_poly.type
_entity_poly.pdbx_seq_one_letter_code
_entity_poly.pdbx_strand_id
1 'polypeptide(L)'
;MNLGATVAFAKGHLRWGAAIMLLAGVCDILDGQVAREGRKETKFGALLDSTTDRYSEIFLYFGLGAYLIGREEWIACGILFFALCGSLMVSYVRARAEGLGEDCKVGFMQRPERIVALALGGLYGHEGLVFILVVLAVTTNYTVIERLAHIRNKLKSSAGSAPVQGSS
;
A
#
# COMPACT_ATOMS: atom_id res chain seq x y z
N MET A 1 13.05 2.18 -5.54
CA MET A 1 12.06 2.49 -6.63
C MET A 1 11.97 1.33 -7.64
N ASN A 2 10.78 0.75 -7.82
CA ASN A 2 10.55 -0.57 -8.46
C ASN A 2 10.42 -0.58 -10.00
N LEU A 3 11.02 0.37 -10.72
CA LEU A 3 10.79 0.52 -12.17
C LEU A 3 11.22 -0.72 -12.99
N GLY A 4 12.32 -1.38 -12.59
CA GLY A 4 12.77 -2.62 -13.21
C GLY A 4 11.76 -3.76 -13.09
N ALA A 5 11.12 -3.90 -11.93
CA ALA A 5 10.07 -4.90 -11.71
C ALA A 5 8.82 -4.58 -12.55
N THR A 6 8.41 -3.31 -12.62
CA THR A 6 7.30 -2.86 -13.47
C THR A 6 7.50 -3.26 -14.93
N VAL A 7 8.68 -2.99 -15.50
CA VAL A 7 8.98 -3.34 -16.90
C VAL A 7 9.01 -4.86 -17.09
N ALA A 8 9.58 -5.61 -16.15
CA ALA A 8 9.61 -7.06 -16.22
C ALA A 8 8.19 -7.67 -16.18
N PHE A 9 7.31 -7.15 -15.31
CA PHE A 9 5.90 -7.54 -15.28
C PHE A 9 5.20 -7.21 -16.60
N ALA A 10 5.35 -5.98 -17.12
CA ALA A 10 4.72 -5.56 -18.37
C ALA A 10 5.13 -6.42 -19.57
N LYS A 11 6.37 -6.94 -19.59
CA LYS A 11 6.87 -7.88 -20.61
C LYS A 11 6.43 -9.34 -20.38
N GLY A 12 5.67 -9.63 -19.34
CA GLY A 12 5.18 -10.96 -18.98
C GLY A 12 6.18 -11.85 -18.24
N HIS A 13 7.34 -11.32 -17.85
CA HIS A 13 8.32 -12.07 -17.05
C HIS A 13 7.97 -12.03 -15.56
N LEU A 14 6.83 -12.62 -15.18
CA LEU A 14 6.27 -12.53 -13.82
C LEU A 14 7.26 -12.91 -12.71
N ARG A 15 7.97 -14.04 -12.88
CA ARG A 15 8.94 -14.52 -11.88
C ARG A 15 10.11 -13.57 -11.69
N TRP A 16 10.64 -13.02 -12.78
CA TRP A 16 11.72 -12.04 -12.73
C TRP A 16 11.25 -10.70 -12.14
N GLY A 17 10.05 -10.23 -12.54
CA GLY A 17 9.45 -9.05 -11.94
C GLY A 17 9.27 -9.20 -10.44
N ALA A 18 8.80 -10.35 -9.97
CA ALA A 18 8.67 -10.66 -8.55
C ALA A 18 10.01 -10.71 -7.82
N ALA A 19 11.03 -11.35 -8.39
CA ALA A 19 12.37 -11.41 -7.81
C ALA A 19 13.00 -10.01 -7.69
N ILE A 20 12.91 -9.20 -8.74
CA ILE A 20 13.41 -7.82 -8.74
C ILE A 20 12.67 -6.98 -7.70
N MET A 21 11.34 -7.14 -7.59
CA MET A 21 10.52 -6.41 -6.61
C MET A 21 10.90 -6.77 -5.16
N LEU A 22 11.14 -8.04 -4.85
CA LEU A 22 11.62 -8.45 -3.53
C LEU A 22 12.99 -7.88 -3.22
N LEU A 23 13.91 -7.96 -4.18
CA LEU A 23 15.28 -7.50 -4.00
C LEU A 23 15.34 -5.99 -3.80
N ALA A 24 14.57 -5.23 -4.58
CA ALA A 24 14.40 -3.80 -4.40
C ALA A 24 13.76 -3.46 -3.05
N GLY A 25 12.77 -4.23 -2.58
CA GLY A 25 12.18 -4.04 -1.26
C GLY A 25 13.17 -4.26 -0.11
N VAL A 26 14.06 -5.23 -0.24
CA VAL A 26 15.15 -5.46 0.74
C VAL A 26 16.15 -4.30 0.72
N CYS A 27 16.56 -3.84 -0.47
CA CYS A 27 17.45 -2.68 -0.61
C CYS A 27 16.83 -1.42 0.01
N ASP A 28 15.55 -1.12 -0.28
CA ASP A 28 14.85 0.05 0.26
C ASP A 28 14.80 0.01 1.81
N ILE A 29 14.64 -1.17 2.42
CA ILE A 29 14.68 -1.33 3.89
C ILE A 29 16.08 -1.04 4.45
N LEU A 30 17.13 -1.58 3.82
CA LEU A 30 18.51 -1.37 4.25
C LEU A 30 18.93 0.09 4.10
N ASP A 31 18.61 0.71 2.96
CA ASP A 31 18.91 2.12 2.69
C ASP A 31 18.18 3.04 3.68
N GLY A 32 16.93 2.71 4.03
CA GLY A 32 16.18 3.42 5.06
C GLY A 32 16.80 3.32 6.45
N GLN A 33 17.38 2.17 6.82
CA GLN A 33 18.11 2.03 8.09
C GLN A 33 19.37 2.88 8.11
N VAL A 34 20.15 2.85 7.04
CA VAL A 34 21.38 3.66 6.88
C VAL A 34 21.08 5.17 6.93
N ALA A 35 19.99 5.61 6.29
CA ALA A 35 19.58 7.01 6.28
C ALA A 35 19.19 7.53 7.69
N ARG A 36 18.54 6.67 8.51
CA ARG A 36 18.13 7.00 9.89
C ARG A 36 19.32 7.16 10.83
N GLU A 37 20.37 6.35 10.67
CA GLU A 37 21.60 6.48 11.45
C GLU A 37 22.36 7.78 11.14
N GLY A 38 22.20 8.31 9.92
CA GLY A 38 22.81 9.56 9.48
C GLY A 38 22.17 10.86 10.00
N ARG A 39 21.05 10.83 10.74
CA ARG A 39 20.27 11.99 11.24
C ARG A 39 19.92 13.07 10.18
N LYS A 40 19.83 12.71 8.90
CA LYS A 40 19.55 13.64 7.79
C LYS A 40 18.07 13.72 7.36
N GLU A 41 17.14 13.22 8.17
CA GLU A 41 15.72 13.25 7.81
C GLU A 41 15.12 14.65 8.01
N THR A 42 14.65 15.24 6.90
CA THR A 42 13.88 16.49 6.92
C THR A 42 12.38 16.18 6.77
N LYS A 43 11.50 17.05 7.28
CA LYS A 43 10.04 16.89 7.12
C LYS A 43 9.61 16.81 5.64
N PHE A 44 10.25 17.60 4.78
CA PHE A 44 10.00 17.54 3.34
C PHE A 44 10.50 16.22 2.73
N GLY A 45 11.66 15.74 3.16
CA GLY A 45 12.19 14.43 2.75
C GLY A 45 11.23 13.29 3.06
N ALA A 46 10.67 13.24 4.27
CA ALA A 46 9.68 12.25 4.65
C ALA A 46 8.40 12.33 3.79
N LEU A 47 7.93 13.54 3.46
CA LEU A 47 6.78 13.73 2.56
C LEU A 47 7.11 13.23 1.14
N LEU A 48 8.27 13.58 0.60
CA LEU A 48 8.71 13.18 -0.73
C LEU A 48 8.90 11.66 -0.84
N ASP A 49 9.54 11.04 0.15
CA ASP A 49 9.72 9.60 0.25
C ASP A 49 8.38 8.89 0.27
N SER A 50 7.50 9.33 1.17
CA SER A 50 6.15 8.80 1.24
C SER A 50 5.40 8.97 -0.09
N THR A 51 5.54 10.09 -0.80
CA THR A 51 4.85 10.30 -2.10
C THR A 51 5.41 9.39 -3.19
N THR A 52 6.73 9.30 -3.31
CA THR A 52 7.45 8.44 -4.27
C THR A 52 7.10 6.97 -4.07
N ASP A 53 6.88 6.57 -2.82
CA ASP A 53 6.43 5.24 -2.46
C ASP A 53 5.06 4.87 -3.05
N ARG A 54 4.12 5.83 -3.11
CA ARG A 54 2.80 5.60 -3.70
C ARG A 54 2.89 5.54 -5.21
N TYR A 55 3.68 6.41 -5.83
CA TYR A 55 3.95 6.31 -7.28
C TYR A 55 4.61 4.98 -7.64
N SER A 56 5.56 4.51 -6.83
CA SER A 56 6.20 3.20 -7.02
C SER A 56 5.20 2.05 -6.95
N GLU A 57 4.25 2.10 -6.02
CA GLU A 57 3.16 1.12 -5.94
C GLU A 57 2.25 1.20 -7.17
N ILE A 58 1.83 2.40 -7.59
CA ILE A 58 1.01 2.60 -8.81
C ILE A 58 1.71 2.03 -10.05
N PHE A 59 3.01 2.29 -10.24
CA PHE A 59 3.75 1.77 -11.38
C PHE A 59 3.87 0.24 -11.36
N LEU A 60 3.99 -0.39 -10.19
CA LEU A 60 3.97 -1.85 -10.09
C LEU A 60 2.64 -2.43 -10.56
N TYR A 61 1.52 -1.90 -10.04
CA TYR A 61 0.18 -2.29 -10.46
C TYR A 61 -0.06 -2.01 -11.95
N PHE A 62 0.47 -0.91 -12.49
CA PHE A 62 0.38 -0.59 -13.92
C PHE A 62 1.10 -1.62 -14.79
N GLY A 63 2.32 -2.04 -14.41
CA GLY A 63 3.05 -3.09 -15.13
C GLY A 63 2.32 -4.43 -15.14
N LEU A 64 1.71 -4.80 -14.01
CA LEU A 64 0.84 -5.98 -13.91
C LEU A 64 -0.45 -5.81 -14.72
N GLY A 65 -1.03 -4.62 -14.76
CA GLY A 65 -2.18 -4.30 -15.60
C GLY A 65 -1.86 -4.46 -17.08
N ALA A 66 -0.71 -3.96 -17.55
CA ALA A 66 -0.26 -4.13 -18.92
C ALA A 66 -0.12 -5.61 -19.31
N TYR A 67 0.40 -6.43 -18.38
CA TYR A 67 0.47 -7.88 -18.56
C TYR A 67 -0.92 -8.51 -18.71
N LEU A 68 -1.88 -8.18 -17.83
CA LEU A 68 -3.23 -8.74 -17.87
C LEU A 68 -4.03 -8.27 -19.10
N ILE A 69 -3.85 -7.02 -19.53
CA ILE A 69 -4.44 -6.48 -20.77
C ILE A 69 -3.92 -7.26 -21.98
N GLY A 70 -2.61 -7.53 -22.04
CA GLY A 70 -2.01 -8.35 -23.11
C GLY A 70 -2.51 -9.81 -23.15
N ARG A 71 -3.18 -10.27 -22.08
CA ARG A 71 -3.85 -11.57 -21.99
C ARG A 71 -5.37 -11.49 -22.20
N GLU A 72 -5.90 -10.30 -22.45
CA GLU A 72 -7.33 -10.03 -22.61
C GLU A 72 -8.18 -10.35 -21.35
N GLU A 73 -7.56 -10.37 -20.17
CA GLU A 73 -8.22 -10.72 -18.91
C GLU A 73 -8.82 -9.50 -18.20
N TRP A 74 -9.92 -8.99 -18.75
CA TRP A 74 -10.59 -7.78 -18.26
C TRP A 74 -11.08 -7.87 -16.80
N ILE A 75 -11.54 -9.06 -16.38
CA ILE A 75 -11.98 -9.28 -15.00
C ILE A 75 -10.80 -9.16 -14.03
N ALA A 76 -9.67 -9.79 -14.36
CA ALA A 76 -8.45 -9.69 -13.56
C ALA A 76 -7.92 -8.24 -13.51
N CYS A 77 -8.02 -7.49 -14.60
CA CYS A 77 -7.71 -6.05 -14.62
C CYS A 77 -8.62 -5.26 -13.66
N GLY A 78 -9.92 -5.55 -13.64
CA GLY A 78 -10.87 -4.93 -12.71
C GLY A 78 -10.53 -5.22 -11.25
N ILE A 79 -10.18 -6.47 -10.93
CA ILE A 79 -9.73 -6.88 -9.58
C ILE A 79 -8.44 -6.16 -9.20
N LEU A 80 -7.48 -6.09 -10.12
CA LEU A 80 -6.22 -5.36 -9.92
C LEU A 80 -6.47 -3.88 -9.61
N PHE A 81 -7.36 -3.23 -10.36
CA PHE A 81 -7.73 -1.84 -10.11
C PHE A 81 -8.40 -1.66 -8.74
N PHE A 82 -9.27 -2.59 -8.34
CA PHE A 82 -9.91 -2.55 -7.02
C PHE A 82 -8.90 -2.76 -5.87
N ALA A 83 -7.91 -3.63 -6.06
CA ALA A 83 -6.78 -3.79 -5.13
C ALA A 83 -5.91 -2.53 -5.03
N LEU A 84 -5.60 -1.88 -6.16
CA LEU A 84 -4.87 -0.63 -6.19
C LEU A 84 -5.63 0.48 -5.44
N CYS A 85 -6.93 0.62 -5.72
CA CYS A 85 -7.79 1.58 -5.04
C CYS A 85 -7.76 1.39 -3.51
N GLY A 86 -7.96 0.14 -3.07
CA GLY A 86 -7.87 -0.20 -1.65
C GLY A 86 -6.51 0.15 -1.05
N SER A 87 -5.41 -0.21 -1.72
CA SER A 87 -4.05 0.09 -1.24
C SER A 87 -3.79 1.58 -1.04
N LEU A 88 -4.22 2.41 -2.00
CA LEU A 88 -4.09 3.87 -1.91
C LEU A 88 -4.98 4.44 -0.80
N MET A 89 -6.22 3.95 -0.67
CA MET A 89 -7.15 4.40 0.37
C MET A 89 -6.69 4.02 1.77
N VAL A 90 -6.09 2.85 1.96
CA VAL A 90 -5.47 2.45 3.25
C VAL A 90 -4.44 3.51 3.66
N SER A 91 -3.56 3.91 2.74
CA SER A 91 -2.52 4.91 2.99
C SER A 91 -3.10 6.31 3.23
N TYR A 92 -4.10 6.71 2.45
CA TYR A 92 -4.75 8.01 2.56
C TYR A 92 -5.52 8.18 3.87
N VAL A 93 -6.35 7.19 4.25
CA VAL A 93 -7.14 7.26 5.49
C VAL A 93 -6.22 7.39 6.71
N ARG A 94 -5.09 6.69 6.73
CA ARG A 94 -4.10 6.83 7.80
C ARG A 94 -3.50 8.24 7.84
N ALA A 95 -3.00 8.75 6.71
CA ALA A 95 -2.42 10.09 6.65
C ALA A 95 -3.44 11.18 7.03
N ARG A 96 -4.71 11.00 6.62
CA ARG A 96 -5.80 11.92 6.96
C ARG A 96 -6.16 11.86 8.44
N ALA A 97 -6.18 10.67 9.04
CA ALA A 97 -6.39 10.51 10.48
C ALA A 97 -5.28 11.17 11.29
N GLU A 98 -4.01 10.94 10.91
CA GLU A 98 -2.86 11.58 11.55
C GLU A 98 -2.93 13.11 11.42
N GLY A 99 -3.39 13.63 10.28
CA GLY A 99 -3.66 15.05 10.07
C GLY A 99 -4.83 15.63 10.89
N LEU A 100 -5.71 14.79 11.43
CA LEU A 100 -6.75 15.16 12.40
C LEU A 100 -6.26 15.02 13.86
N GLY A 101 -4.99 14.66 14.08
CA GLY A 101 -4.42 14.42 15.40
C GLY A 101 -4.69 13.03 15.97
N GLU A 102 -5.26 12.12 15.16
CA GLU A 102 -5.61 10.76 15.59
C GLU A 102 -4.67 9.72 15.00
N ASP A 103 -4.07 8.90 15.86
CA ASP A 103 -3.20 7.79 15.43
C ASP A 103 -4.04 6.61 14.90
N CYS A 104 -3.74 6.17 13.67
CA CYS A 104 -4.45 5.10 12.97
C CYS A 104 -3.49 3.94 12.65
N LYS A 105 -3.24 3.09 13.67
CA LYS A 105 -2.37 1.91 13.56
C LYS A 105 -3.09 0.59 13.24
N VAL A 106 -4.42 0.62 13.14
CA VAL A 106 -5.22 -0.58 12.84
C VAL A 106 -5.12 -0.97 11.36
N GLY A 107 -5.37 -2.25 11.07
CA GLY A 107 -5.36 -2.80 9.72
C GLY A 107 -4.63 -4.14 9.63
N PHE A 108 -5.25 -5.08 8.91
CA PHE A 108 -4.76 -6.45 8.78
C PHE A 108 -3.46 -6.57 7.99
N MET A 109 -3.26 -5.71 6.98
CA MET A 109 -2.17 -5.87 6.00
C MET A 109 -1.49 -4.53 5.73
N GLN A 110 -0.25 -4.38 6.19
CA GLN A 110 0.55 -3.19 5.91
C GLN A 110 1.21 -3.30 4.52
N ARG A 111 1.94 -2.25 4.14
CA ARG A 111 2.54 -2.14 2.80
C ARG A 111 3.58 -3.24 2.52
N PRO A 112 4.52 -3.56 3.42
CA PRO A 112 5.50 -4.62 3.17
C PRO A 112 4.84 -5.97 2.90
N GLU A 113 3.80 -6.32 3.64
CA GLU A 113 3.06 -7.58 3.48
C GLU A 113 2.38 -7.65 2.12
N ARG A 114 1.83 -6.53 1.61
CA ARG A 114 1.24 -6.48 0.26
C ARG A 114 2.27 -6.69 -0.83
N ILE A 115 3.44 -6.07 -0.70
CA ILE A 115 4.53 -6.23 -1.66
C ILE A 115 5.00 -7.69 -1.67
N VAL A 116 5.21 -8.30 -0.49
CA VAL A 116 5.60 -9.71 -0.38
C VAL A 116 4.54 -10.62 -0.96
N ALA A 117 3.25 -10.41 -0.65
CA ALA A 117 2.16 -11.20 -1.22
C ALA A 117 2.15 -11.14 -2.75
N LEU A 118 2.23 -9.94 -3.34
CA LEU A 118 2.31 -9.73 -4.79
C LEU A 118 3.50 -10.44 -5.41
N ALA A 119 4.67 -10.39 -4.77
CA ALA A 119 5.85 -11.09 -5.24
C ALA A 119 5.65 -12.60 -5.23
N LEU A 120 5.11 -13.15 -4.15
CA LEU A 120 4.81 -14.58 -4.06
C LEU A 120 3.84 -14.99 -5.16
N GLY A 121 2.77 -14.22 -5.39
CA GLY A 121 1.85 -14.44 -6.50
C GLY A 121 2.56 -14.49 -7.85
N GLY A 122 3.41 -13.51 -8.14
CA GLY A 122 4.21 -13.47 -9.37
C GLY A 122 5.20 -14.63 -9.53
N LEU A 123 5.77 -15.16 -8.43
CA LEU A 123 6.65 -16.33 -8.46
C LEU A 123 5.90 -17.62 -8.82
N TYR A 124 4.67 -17.77 -8.32
CA TYR A 124 3.75 -18.86 -8.67
C TYR A 124 3.16 -18.72 -10.08
N GLY A 125 3.45 -17.60 -10.78
CA GLY A 125 3.01 -17.34 -12.14
C GLY A 125 1.62 -16.72 -12.20
N HIS A 126 0.93 -16.91 -13.33
CA HIS A 126 -0.33 -16.22 -13.60
C HIS A 126 -1.43 -16.51 -12.58
N GLU A 127 -1.70 -17.80 -12.33
CA GLU A 127 -2.74 -18.22 -11.39
C GLU A 127 -2.48 -17.71 -9.97
N GLY A 128 -1.22 -17.78 -9.53
CA GLY A 128 -0.81 -17.25 -8.23
C GLY A 128 -0.97 -15.74 -8.13
N LEU A 129 -0.64 -15.02 -9.20
CA LEU A 129 -0.82 -13.57 -9.27
C LEU A 129 -2.31 -13.20 -9.17
N VAL A 130 -3.18 -13.81 -9.96
CA VAL A 130 -4.63 -13.52 -9.94
C VAL A 130 -5.23 -13.84 -8.58
N PHE A 131 -4.87 -14.98 -7.98
CA PHE A 131 -5.29 -15.34 -6.63
C PHE A 131 -4.89 -14.28 -5.60
N ILE A 132 -3.63 -13.84 -5.62
CA ILE A 132 -3.15 -12.81 -4.69
C ILE A 132 -3.84 -11.47 -4.95
N LEU A 133 -4.10 -11.09 -6.20
CA LEU A 133 -4.82 -9.86 -6.52
C LEU A 133 -6.23 -9.87 -5.92
N VAL A 134 -6.94 -11.01 -5.96
CA VAL A 134 -8.24 -11.17 -5.29
C VAL A 134 -8.11 -10.99 -3.78
N VAL A 135 -7.13 -11.65 -3.16
CA VAL A 135 -6.89 -11.54 -1.71
C VAL A 135 -6.61 -10.08 -1.33
N LEU A 136 -5.72 -9.40 -2.07
CA LEU A 136 -5.39 -8.00 -1.83
C LEU A 136 -6.58 -7.08 -2.04
N ALA A 137 -7.38 -7.31 -3.07
CA ALA A 137 -8.59 -6.55 -3.34
C ALA A 137 -9.56 -6.59 -2.16
N VAL A 138 -9.75 -7.77 -1.56
CA VAL A 138 -10.62 -7.92 -0.39
C VAL A 138 -9.99 -7.32 0.87
N THR A 139 -8.75 -7.69 1.20
CA THR A 139 -8.12 -7.31 2.47
C THR A 139 -7.84 -5.82 2.57
N THR A 140 -7.43 -5.17 1.49
CA THR A 140 -7.16 -3.72 1.48
C THR A 140 -8.44 -2.92 1.66
N ASN A 141 -9.51 -3.24 0.91
CA ASN A 141 -10.78 -2.54 1.04
C ASN A 141 -11.45 -2.81 2.38
N TYR A 142 -11.34 -4.02 2.91
CA TYR A 142 -11.76 -4.32 4.29
C TYR A 142 -11.01 -3.45 5.31
N THR A 143 -9.68 -3.33 5.16
CA THR A 143 -8.84 -2.49 6.04
C THR A 143 -9.24 -1.01 5.99
N VAL A 144 -9.66 -0.50 4.83
CA VAL A 144 -10.19 0.87 4.71
C VAL A 144 -11.43 1.05 5.61
N ILE A 145 -12.37 0.12 5.53
CA ILE A 145 -13.60 0.16 6.33
C ILE A 145 -13.27 0.08 7.83
N GLU A 146 -12.37 -0.83 8.21
CA GLU A 146 -11.90 -0.99 9.59
C GLU A 146 -11.29 0.31 10.13
N ARG A 147 -10.40 0.95 9.36
CA ARG A 147 -9.78 2.23 9.74
C ARG A 147 -10.80 3.33 9.92
N LEU A 148 -11.74 3.47 8.98
CA LEU A 148 -12.82 4.47 9.08
C LEU A 148 -13.70 4.24 10.31
N ALA A 149 -14.08 2.99 10.57
CA ALA A 149 -14.88 2.64 11.74
C ALA A 149 -14.13 2.92 13.06
N HIS A 150 -12.84 2.61 13.11
CA HIS A 150 -11.99 2.88 14.27
C HIS A 150 -11.87 4.38 14.57
N ILE A 151 -11.58 5.19 13.55
CA ILE A 151 -11.47 6.65 13.70
C ILE A 151 -12.80 7.27 14.08
N ARG A 152 -13.91 6.83 13.47
CA ARG A 152 -15.25 7.28 13.86
C ARG A 152 -15.55 7.04 15.35
N ASN A 153 -15.16 5.87 15.87
CA ASN A 153 -15.39 5.53 17.27
C ASN A 153 -14.50 6.36 18.21
N LYS A 154 -13.22 6.56 17.87
CA LYS A 154 -12.31 7.44 18.63
C LYS A 154 -12.83 8.88 18.71
N LEU A 155 -13.25 9.45 17.59
CA LEU A 155 -13.78 10.82 17.56
C LEU A 155 -15.06 10.99 18.39
N LYS A 156 -15.94 9.98 18.41
CA LYS A 156 -17.13 9.97 19.27
C LYS A 156 -16.77 9.93 20.75
N SER A 157 -15.79 9.12 21.14
CA SER A 157 -15.31 9.05 22.53
C SER A 157 -14.69 10.37 22.98
N SER A 158 -13.91 11.03 22.12
CA SER A 158 -13.30 12.35 22.42
C SER A 158 -14.33 13.47 22.54
N ALA A 159 -15.43 13.42 21.78
CA ALA A 159 -16.53 14.38 21.88
C ALA A 159 -17.36 14.23 23.17
N GLY A 160 -17.43 13.01 23.74
CA GLY A 160 -18.15 12.74 25.00
C GLY A 160 -17.39 13.16 26.27
N SER A 161 -16.11 13.50 26.17
CA SER A 161 -15.24 13.89 27.29
C SER A 161 -15.02 15.41 27.44
N ALA A 162 -15.72 16.25 26.67
CA ALA A 162 -15.64 17.70 26.85
C ALA A 162 -16.19 18.08 28.24
N PRO A 163 -15.41 18.69 29.15
CA PRO A 163 -15.93 19.11 30.43
C PRO A 163 -16.99 20.19 30.20
N VAL A 164 -18.14 20.02 30.83
CA VAL A 164 -19.12 21.09 31.03
C VAL A 164 -18.38 22.20 31.76
N GLN A 165 -17.95 23.24 31.04
CA GLN A 165 -17.46 24.46 31.66
C GLN A 165 -18.65 25.06 32.39
N GLY A 166 -18.62 24.91 33.72
CA GLY A 166 -19.59 25.49 34.62
C GLY A 166 -19.60 27.00 34.45
N SER A 167 -20.77 27.51 34.10
CA SER A 167 -21.15 28.90 34.32
C SER A 167 -21.13 29.20 35.82
N SER A 168 -20.31 30.15 36.24
CA SER A 168 -20.50 30.95 37.47
C SER A 168 -19.69 32.23 37.33
#